data_AF-A0A6C0IS73-F1
#
_entry.id   AF-A0A6C0IS73-F1
#
_cell.length_a   1.000
_cell.length_b   1.000
_cell.length_c   1.000
_cell.angle_alpha   90.00
_cell.angle_beta   90.00
_cell.angle_gamma   90.00
#
_symmetry.space_group_name_H-M   'P 1'
#
loop_
_entity.id
_entity.type
_entity.pdbx_description
1 polymer ?
#
loop_
_entity_poly.entity_id
_entity_poly.type
_entity_poly.pdbx_seq_one_letter_code
_entity_poly.pdbx_strand_id
1 'polypeptide(L)'
;MRLEPELYKNLSNISYALLVAGFIIVIVTTGITNQNSLAALISGYATLLVSLLFILWLNWINMENIPLFTLIKNIFPFLTIMTLLILLITFLSVYFDRIASDHVSTYYYTFSNLSTLFLIIQLIILFRELGTKSFEVTKIISPKIFSMLMLLTTINAIIVGTLGMILKFYITQG
;
A
#
# COMPACT_ATOMS: atom_id res chain seq x y z
N MET A 1 -15.71 -16.04 15.69
CA MET A 1 -15.63 -17.22 14.81
C MET A 1 -14.15 -17.48 14.56
N ARG A 2 -13.59 -18.52 15.18
CA ARG A 2 -12.15 -18.81 15.08
C ARG A 2 -11.93 -19.70 13.85
N LEU A 3 -11.06 -19.28 12.93
CA LEU A 3 -10.71 -20.08 11.76
C LEU A 3 -9.93 -21.32 12.19
N GLU A 4 -10.10 -22.42 11.46
CA GLU A 4 -9.25 -23.60 11.63
C GLU A 4 -7.78 -23.24 11.36
N PRO A 5 -6.82 -23.75 12.16
CA PRO A 5 -5.42 -23.34 12.05
C PRO A 5 -4.81 -23.56 10.65
N GLU A 6 -5.21 -24.64 9.99
CA GLU A 6 -4.76 -24.97 8.63
C GLU A 6 -5.32 -23.99 7.60
N LEU A 7 -6.62 -23.68 7.68
CA LEU A 7 -7.27 -22.70 6.81
C LEU A 7 -6.65 -21.31 6.99
N TYR A 8 -6.39 -20.89 8.23
CA TYR A 8 -5.73 -19.62 8.53
C TYR A 8 -4.34 -19.54 7.87
N LYS A 9 -3.54 -20.60 8.01
CA LYS A 9 -2.20 -20.67 7.41
C LYS A 9 -2.26 -20.56 5.89
N ASN A 10 -3.19 -21.27 5.26
CA ASN A 10 -3.37 -21.24 3.80
C ASN A 10 -3.79 -19.85 3.30
N LEU A 11 -4.77 -19.21 3.96
CA LEU A 11 -5.21 -17.86 3.61
C LEU A 11 -4.12 -16.80 3.83
N SER A 12 -3.35 -16.94 4.90
CA SER A 12 -2.20 -16.07 5.17
C SER A 12 -1.14 -16.20 4.08
N ASN A 13 -0.80 -17.43 3.66
CA ASN A 13 0.14 -17.69 2.57
C ASN A 13 -0.33 -17.10 1.23
N ILE A 14 -1.61 -17.26 0.89
CA ILE A 14 -2.20 -16.65 -0.32
C ILE A 14 -2.03 -15.13 -0.28
N SER A 15 -2.29 -14.52 0.87
CA SER A 15 -2.17 -13.07 1.03
C SER A 15 -0.72 -12.59 0.86
N TYR A 16 0.24 -13.34 1.42
CA TYR A 16 1.66 -13.07 1.22
C TYR A 16 2.11 -13.26 -0.23
N ALA A 17 1.58 -14.27 -0.93
CA ALA A 17 1.88 -14.48 -2.35
C ALA A 17 1.37 -13.31 -3.22
N LEU A 18 0.13 -12.87 -2.98
CA LEU A 18 -0.45 -11.70 -3.66
C LEU A 18 0.37 -10.44 -3.38
N LEU A 19 0.79 -10.25 -2.14
CA LEU A 19 1.64 -9.13 -1.76
C LEU A 19 2.94 -9.12 -2.58
N VAL A 20 3.68 -10.23 -2.59
CA VAL A 20 4.96 -10.35 -3.29
C VAL A 20 4.76 -10.15 -4.81
N ALA A 21 3.71 -10.72 -5.38
CA ALA A 21 3.37 -10.50 -6.78
C ALA A 21 3.08 -9.01 -7.07
N GLY A 22 2.26 -8.37 -6.24
CA GLY A 22 1.96 -6.94 -6.35
C GLY A 22 3.21 -6.07 -6.25
N PHE A 23 4.12 -6.39 -5.34
CA PHE A 23 5.42 -5.72 -5.21
C PHE A 23 6.25 -5.80 -6.49
N ILE A 24 6.41 -7.01 -7.05
CA ILE A 24 7.19 -7.23 -8.26
C ILE A 24 6.60 -6.42 -9.42
N ILE A 25 5.27 -6.48 -9.59
CA ILE A 25 4.58 -5.73 -10.63
C ILE A 25 4.84 -4.23 -10.47
N VAL A 26 4.63 -3.68 -9.27
CA VAL A 26 4.86 -2.25 -9.01
C VAL A 26 6.30 -1.84 -9.31
N ILE A 27 7.30 -2.61 -8.87
CA ILE A 27 8.72 -2.28 -9.11
C ILE A 27 9.04 -2.28 -10.61
N VAL A 28 8.58 -3.30 -11.35
CA VAL A 28 8.89 -3.44 -12.78
C VAL A 28 8.16 -2.41 -13.65
N THR A 29 7.00 -1.93 -13.20
CA THR A 29 6.14 -1.02 -13.98
C THR A 29 6.33 0.45 -13.62
N THR A 30 6.93 0.75 -12.46
CA THR A 30 7.21 2.11 -12.02
C THR A 30 8.20 2.80 -12.95
N GLY A 31 7.85 4.00 -13.41
CA GLY A 31 8.68 4.80 -14.32
C GLY A 31 8.48 4.53 -15.81
N ILE A 32 7.61 3.59 -16.20
CA ILE A 32 7.28 3.32 -17.60
C ILE A 32 5.90 3.91 -17.93
N THR A 33 5.80 4.61 -19.07
CA THR A 33 4.61 5.39 -19.47
C THR A 33 3.73 4.74 -20.51
N ASN A 34 4.12 3.59 -21.06
CA ASN A 34 3.27 2.89 -22.00
C ASN A 34 1.92 2.54 -21.34
N GLN A 35 0.82 2.66 -22.10
CA GLN A 35 -0.53 2.31 -21.70
C GLN A 35 -0.61 0.95 -20.98
N ASN A 36 0.08 -0.06 -21.53
CA ASN A 36 0.14 -1.40 -20.95
C ASN A 36 0.87 -1.42 -19.60
N SER A 37 1.96 -0.67 -19.47
CA SER A 37 2.74 -0.57 -18.23
C SER A 37 1.99 0.19 -17.14
N LEU A 38 1.26 1.24 -17.53
CA LEU A 38 0.44 2.01 -16.60
C LEU A 38 -0.75 1.18 -16.09
N ALA A 39 -1.42 0.43 -16.97
CA ALA A 39 -2.46 -0.51 -16.56
C ALA A 39 -1.91 -1.60 -15.62
N ALA A 40 -0.71 -2.12 -15.92
CA ALA A 40 -0.03 -3.06 -15.05
C ALA A 40 0.33 -2.44 -13.69
N LEU A 41 0.77 -1.18 -13.63
CA LEU A 41 1.04 -0.46 -12.37
C LEU A 41 -0.23 -0.31 -11.52
N ILE A 42 -1.35 0.09 -12.13
CA ILE A 42 -2.66 0.15 -11.46
C ILE A 42 -3.03 -1.23 -10.91
N SER A 43 -2.86 -2.29 -11.71
CA SER A 43 -3.15 -3.66 -11.27
C SER A 43 -2.22 -4.12 -10.13
N GLY A 44 -0.97 -3.67 -10.11
CA GLY A 44 -0.01 -3.91 -9.04
C GLY A 44 -0.46 -3.29 -7.73
N TYR A 45 -0.84 -2.00 -7.74
CA TYR A 45 -1.41 -1.35 -6.56
C TYR A 45 -2.73 -1.97 -6.10
N ALA A 46 -3.60 -2.36 -7.04
CA ALA A 46 -4.84 -3.06 -6.70
C ALA A 46 -4.58 -4.42 -6.04
N THR A 47 -3.60 -5.17 -6.54
CA THR A 47 -3.17 -6.44 -5.94
C THR A 47 -2.62 -6.24 -4.54
N LEU A 48 -1.80 -5.21 -4.31
CA LEU A 48 -1.33 -4.83 -2.98
C LEU A 48 -2.49 -4.46 -2.05
N LEU A 49 -3.48 -3.70 -2.53
CA LEU A 49 -4.65 -3.33 -1.75
C LEU A 49 -5.46 -4.56 -1.32
N VAL A 50 -5.70 -5.50 -2.23
CA VAL A 50 -6.40 -6.77 -1.94
C VAL A 50 -5.60 -7.59 -0.92
N SER A 51 -4.28 -7.70 -1.07
CA SER A 51 -3.44 -8.43 -0.11
C SER A 51 -3.51 -7.85 1.30
N LEU A 52 -3.50 -6.51 1.44
CA LEU A 52 -3.65 -5.83 2.72
C LEU A 52 -5.02 -6.04 3.32
N LEU A 53 -6.08 -6.00 2.51
CA LEU A 53 -7.44 -6.28 2.95
C LEU A 53 -7.57 -7.68 3.55
N PHE A 54 -7.02 -8.70 2.88
CA PHE A 54 -7.04 -10.06 3.40
C PHE A 54 -6.27 -10.17 4.72
N ILE A 55 -5.09 -9.55 4.81
CA ILE A 55 -4.26 -9.62 6.02
C ILE A 55 -4.92 -8.88 7.18
N LEU A 56 -5.52 -7.72 6.93
CA LEU A 56 -6.30 -6.98 7.91
C LEU A 56 -7.48 -7.81 8.41
N TRP A 57 -8.22 -8.44 7.51
CA TRP A 57 -9.35 -9.30 7.85
C TRP A 57 -8.95 -10.52 8.69
N LEU A 58 -7.86 -11.21 8.31
CA LEU A 58 -7.29 -12.33 9.06
C LEU A 58 -6.83 -11.92 10.45
N ASN A 59 -6.19 -10.76 10.57
CA ASN A 59 -5.77 -10.22 11.86
C ASN A 59 -6.97 -9.83 12.73
N TRP A 60 -7.99 -9.20 12.15
CA TRP A 60 -9.21 -8.79 12.84
C TRP A 60 -9.92 -9.97 13.50
N ILE A 61 -10.10 -11.07 12.77
CA ILE A 61 -10.78 -12.28 13.28
C ILE A 61 -10.03 -12.90 14.47
N ASN A 62 -8.70 -12.75 14.53
CA ASN A 62 -7.86 -13.31 15.58
C ASN A 62 -7.69 -12.40 16.82
N MET A 63 -8.20 -11.17 16.79
CA MET A 63 -8.10 -10.21 17.89
C MET A 63 -9.31 -10.28 18.85
N GLU A 64 -9.69 -11.49 19.26
CA GLU A 64 -10.80 -11.69 20.20
C GLU A 64 -10.37 -11.21 21.60
N ASN A 65 -11.20 -10.37 22.24
CA ASN A 65 -10.99 -9.78 23.58
C ASN A 65 -9.91 -8.70 23.73
N ILE A 66 -9.50 -8.03 22.65
CA ILE A 66 -8.62 -6.85 22.73
C ILE A 66 -9.47 -5.58 23.00
N PRO A 67 -9.07 -4.68 23.92
CA PRO A 67 -9.78 -3.42 24.14
C PRO A 67 -9.85 -2.59 22.85
N LEU A 68 -11.00 -1.95 22.61
CA LEU A 68 -11.32 -1.19 21.39
C LEU A 68 -10.20 -0.21 20.98
N PHE A 69 -9.63 0.50 21.95
CA PHE A 69 -8.56 1.47 21.70
C PHE A 69 -7.30 0.83 21.10
N THR A 70 -6.90 -0.33 21.62
CA THR A 70 -5.74 -1.08 21.10
C THR A 70 -6.03 -1.66 19.72
N LEU A 71 -7.25 -2.12 19.50
CA LEU A 71 -7.70 -2.62 18.21
C LEU A 71 -7.65 -1.51 17.14
N ILE A 72 -8.16 -0.32 17.43
CA ILE A 72 -8.06 0.84 16.52
C ILE A 72 -6.59 1.14 16.20
N LYS A 73 -5.72 1.17 17.22
CA LYS A 73 -4.29 1.44 17.03
C LYS A 73 -3.60 0.41 16.13
N ASN A 74 -3.97 -0.85 16.21
CA ASN A 74 -3.41 -1.91 15.37
C ASN A 74 -3.87 -1.82 13.90
N ILE A 75 -5.09 -1.37 13.68
CA ILE A 75 -5.71 -1.32 12.35
C ILE A 75 -5.34 -0.05 11.60
N PHE A 76 -5.11 1.03 12.34
CA PHE A 76 -4.86 2.34 11.77
C PHE A 76 -3.72 2.36 10.72
N PRO A 77 -2.55 1.72 10.93
CA PRO A 77 -1.50 1.66 9.92
C PRO A 77 -1.91 0.95 8.62
N PHE A 78 -2.80 -0.04 8.68
CA PHE A 78 -3.32 -0.69 7.48
C PHE A 78 -4.22 0.27 6.71
N LEU A 79 -5.17 0.92 7.41
CA LEU A 79 -6.12 1.84 6.79
C LEU A 79 -5.42 3.02 6.10
N THR A 80 -4.36 3.55 6.70
CA THR A 80 -3.64 4.68 6.10
C THR A 80 -2.87 4.27 4.84
N ILE A 81 -2.20 3.11 4.84
CA ILE A 81 -1.52 2.58 3.64
C ILE A 81 -2.55 2.25 2.55
N MET A 82 -3.67 1.65 2.90
CA MET A 82 -4.75 1.36 1.95
C MET A 82 -5.33 2.63 1.34
N THR A 83 -5.49 3.69 2.14
CA THR A 83 -5.95 5.01 1.65
C THR A 83 -4.97 5.57 0.62
N LEU A 84 -3.66 5.48 0.87
CA LEU A 84 -2.63 5.90 -0.09
C LEU A 84 -2.71 5.09 -1.40
N LEU A 85 -2.88 3.77 -1.31
CA LEU A 85 -3.07 2.91 -2.48
C LEU A 85 -4.30 3.32 -3.30
N ILE A 86 -5.44 3.54 -2.64
CA ILE A 86 -6.67 3.99 -3.30
C ILE A 86 -6.47 5.34 -4.00
N LEU A 87 -5.79 6.29 -3.35
CA LEU A 87 -5.48 7.59 -3.94
C LEU A 87 -4.57 7.45 -5.17
N LEU A 88 -3.52 6.63 -5.08
CA LEU A 88 -2.62 6.36 -6.21
C LEU A 88 -3.38 5.73 -7.39
N ILE A 89 -4.17 4.68 -7.12
CA ILE A 89 -5.02 4.04 -8.15
C ILE A 89 -5.96 5.08 -8.79
N THR A 90 -6.58 5.92 -7.97
CA THR A 90 -7.51 6.96 -8.46
C THR A 90 -6.80 7.96 -9.36
N PHE A 91 -5.63 8.47 -8.96
CA PHE A 91 -4.87 9.40 -9.78
C PHE A 91 -4.39 8.78 -11.09
N LEU A 92 -3.84 7.56 -11.04
CA LEU A 92 -3.41 6.88 -12.27
C LEU A 92 -4.59 6.58 -13.20
N SER A 93 -5.77 6.26 -12.66
CA SER A 93 -6.96 5.97 -13.47
C SER A 93 -7.58 7.23 -14.07
N VAL A 94 -7.69 8.32 -13.30
CA VAL A 94 -8.27 9.60 -13.77
C VAL A 94 -7.38 10.27 -14.81
N TYR A 95 -6.06 10.21 -14.65
CA TYR A 95 -5.09 10.83 -15.55
C TYR A 95 -4.45 9.83 -16.52
N PHE A 96 -5.09 8.68 -16.74
CA PHE A 96 -4.54 7.55 -17.48
C PHE A 96 -4.06 7.94 -18.88
N ASP A 97 -4.94 8.49 -19.71
CA ASP A 97 -4.63 8.85 -21.10
C ASP A 97 -3.51 9.88 -21.19
N ARG A 98 -3.45 10.80 -20.22
CA ARG A 98 -2.44 11.86 -20.19
C ARG A 98 -1.07 11.33 -19.81
N ILE A 99 -1.00 10.42 -18.84
CA ILE A 99 0.24 9.76 -18.46
C ILE A 99 0.70 8.85 -19.61
N ALA A 100 -0.24 8.13 -20.24
CA ALA A 100 0.05 7.20 -21.33
C ALA A 100 0.58 7.89 -22.60
N SER A 101 0.20 9.15 -22.81
CA SER A 101 0.63 9.97 -23.95
C SER A 101 1.82 10.89 -23.64
N ASP A 102 2.48 10.73 -22.49
CA ASP A 102 3.63 11.53 -22.04
C ASP A 102 3.38 13.05 -21.94
N HIS A 103 2.10 13.45 -21.83
CA HIS A 103 1.69 14.86 -21.61
C HIS A 103 1.70 15.23 -20.12
N VAL A 104 2.67 14.71 -19.37
CA VAL A 104 2.87 14.98 -17.95
C VAL A 104 4.23 15.64 -17.73
N SER A 105 4.29 16.57 -16.79
CA SER A 105 5.56 17.16 -16.39
C SER A 105 6.52 16.10 -15.88
N THR A 106 7.83 16.25 -16.13
CA THR A 106 8.88 15.38 -15.60
C THR A 106 8.81 15.21 -14.07
N TYR A 107 8.28 16.22 -13.35
CA TYR A 107 8.06 16.11 -11.91
C TYR A 107 7.12 14.96 -11.52
N TYR A 108 6.17 14.59 -12.38
CA TYR A 108 5.33 13.42 -12.15
C TYR A 108 6.16 12.16 -11.90
N TYR A 109 7.17 11.89 -12.73
CA TYR A 109 8.01 10.69 -12.59
C TYR A 109 8.77 10.69 -11.27
N THR A 110 9.33 11.83 -10.88
CA THR A 110 10.05 11.96 -9.61
C THR A 110 9.14 11.69 -8.42
N PHE A 111 7.97 12.34 -8.37
CA PHE A 111 7.03 12.18 -7.24
C PHE A 111 6.35 10.81 -7.23
N SER A 112 6.05 10.23 -8.39
CA SER A 112 5.49 8.88 -8.52
C SER A 112 6.48 7.83 -8.00
N ASN A 113 7.74 7.88 -8.48
CA ASN A 113 8.79 6.95 -8.03
C ASN A 113 9.07 7.09 -6.54
N LEU A 114 9.12 8.32 -6.03
CA LEU A 114 9.31 8.57 -4.61
C LEU A 114 8.15 8.02 -3.77
N SER A 115 6.91 8.24 -4.19
CA SER A 115 5.75 7.71 -3.48
C SER A 115 5.74 6.18 -3.45
N THR A 116 6.04 5.54 -4.59
CA THR A 116 6.19 4.08 -4.68
C THR A 116 7.27 3.56 -3.75
N LEU A 117 8.43 4.22 -3.70
CA LEU A 117 9.52 3.81 -2.81
C LEU A 117 9.10 3.84 -1.34
N PHE A 118 8.45 4.93 -0.91
CA PHE A 118 7.95 5.05 0.47
C PHE A 118 6.89 3.99 0.76
N LEU A 119 5.96 3.76 -0.16
CA LEU A 119 4.94 2.72 -0.04
C LEU A 119 5.57 1.33 0.14
N ILE A 120 6.60 1.02 -0.66
CA ILE A 120 7.33 -0.25 -0.58
C ILE A 120 7.98 -0.42 0.79
N ILE A 121 8.67 0.61 1.28
CA ILE A 121 9.30 0.59 2.61
C ILE A 121 8.26 0.39 3.71
N GLN A 122 7.13 1.09 3.64
CA GLN A 122 6.03 0.96 4.62
C GLN A 122 5.49 -0.45 4.67
N LEU A 123 5.23 -1.05 3.52
CA LEU A 123 4.75 -2.43 3.42
C LEU A 123 5.79 -3.39 4.02
N ILE A 124 7.08 -3.29 3.65
CA ILE A 124 8.14 -4.14 4.20
C ILE A 124 8.19 -4.06 5.75
N ILE A 125 8.12 -2.85 6.31
CA ILE A 125 8.12 -2.66 7.77
C ILE A 125 6.90 -3.31 8.41
N LEU A 126 5.71 -3.10 7.84
CA LEU A 126 4.46 -3.68 8.33
C LEU A 126 4.54 -5.22 8.32
N PHE A 127 4.95 -5.83 7.21
CA PHE A 127 5.02 -7.29 7.10
C PHE A 127 6.08 -7.91 7.99
N ARG A 128 7.22 -7.23 8.13
CA ARG A 128 8.25 -7.68 9.05
C ARG A 128 7.70 -7.75 10.48
N GLU A 129 6.93 -6.74 10.91
CA GLU A 129 6.33 -6.74 12.24
C GLU A 129 5.31 -7.86 12.42
N LEU A 130 4.44 -8.09 11.42
CA LEU A 130 3.44 -9.15 11.45
C LEU A 130 4.07 -10.56 11.54
N GLY A 131 5.26 -10.74 10.97
CA GLY A 131 6.04 -11.99 11.06
C GLY A 131 6.87 -12.14 12.34
N THR A 132 6.82 -11.18 13.28
CA THR A 132 7.57 -11.31 14.54
C THR A 132 6.85 -12.20 15.55
N LYS A 133 7.63 -12.94 16.34
CA LYS A 133 7.12 -13.71 17.49
C LYS A 133 6.39 -12.82 18.51
N SER A 134 6.80 -11.56 18.67
CA SER A 134 6.10 -10.63 19.57
C SER A 134 4.70 -10.30 19.07
N PHE A 135 4.52 -10.13 17.76
CA PHE A 135 3.19 -9.93 17.19
C PHE A 135 2.35 -11.21 17.28
N GLU A 136 2.94 -12.40 17.11
CA GLU A 136 2.21 -13.66 17.27
C GLU A 136 1.59 -13.82 18.67
N VAL A 137 2.33 -13.44 19.71
CA VAL A 137 1.90 -13.54 21.11
C VAL A 137 0.97 -12.41 21.52
N THR A 138 1.34 -11.16 21.22
CA THR A 138 0.62 -9.98 21.72
C THR A 138 -0.49 -9.50 20.80
N LYS A 139 -0.43 -9.86 19.50
CA LYS A 139 -1.27 -9.31 18.43
C LYS A 139 -1.26 -7.78 18.38
N ILE A 140 -0.19 -7.15 18.86
CA ILE A 140 -0.07 -5.69 18.94
C ILE A 140 1.17 -5.26 18.17
N ILE A 141 0.99 -4.26 17.31
CA ILE A 141 2.12 -3.59 16.63
C ILE A 141 2.91 -2.81 17.68
N SER A 142 4.22 -3.01 17.72
CA SER A 142 5.08 -2.31 18.67
C SER A 142 4.97 -0.79 18.48
N PRO A 143 4.99 0.00 19.58
CA PRO A 143 4.85 1.46 19.48
C PRO A 143 5.89 2.12 18.58
N LYS A 144 7.12 1.58 18.54
CA LYS A 144 8.20 2.05 17.66
C LYS A 144 7.84 1.89 16.19
N ILE A 145 7.37 0.70 15.80
CA ILE A 145 6.99 0.41 14.42
C ILE A 145 5.75 1.21 14.02
N PHE A 146 4.76 1.32 14.92
CA PHE A 146 3.59 2.17 14.71
C PHE A 146 4.02 3.62 14.39
N SER A 147 4.85 4.24 15.22
CA SER A 147 5.32 5.62 14.99
C SER A 147 6.11 5.76 13.69
N MET A 148 6.93 4.75 13.33
CA MET A 148 7.67 4.74 12.08
C MET A 148 6.75 4.65 10.86
N LEU A 149 5.75 3.76 10.89
CA LEU A 149 4.74 3.64 9.83
C LEU A 149 3.93 4.93 9.69
N MET A 150 3.54 5.55 10.80
CA MET A 150 2.80 6.81 10.78
C MET A 150 3.63 7.95 10.19
N LEU A 151 4.90 8.07 10.56
CA LEU A 151 5.81 9.06 9.99
C LEU A 151 5.95 8.89 8.47
N LEU A 152 6.24 7.67 8.02
CA LEU A 152 6.38 7.36 6.59
C LEU A 152 5.09 7.61 5.83
N THR A 153 3.93 7.32 6.44
CA THR A 153 2.62 7.60 5.86
C THR A 153 2.40 9.09 5.68
N THR A 154 2.69 9.90 6.69
CA THR A 154 2.54 11.36 6.59
C THR A 154 3.41 11.93 5.48
N ILE A 155 4.67 11.52 5.40
CA ILE A 155 5.58 11.94 4.33
C ILE A 155 5.03 11.52 2.96
N ASN A 156 4.61 10.26 2.82
CA ASN A 156 4.08 9.74 1.57
C ASN A 156 2.76 10.42 1.17
N ALA A 157 1.90 10.76 2.13
CA ALA A 157 0.67 11.50 1.88
C ALA A 157 0.95 12.90 1.30
N ILE A 158 1.98 13.60 1.79
CA ILE A 158 2.40 14.90 1.23
C ILE A 158 2.90 14.71 -0.21
N ILE A 159 3.69 13.66 -0.47
CA ILE A 159 4.21 13.33 -1.82
C ILE A 159 3.04 13.03 -2.77
N VAL A 160 2.10 12.16 -2.37
CA VAL A 160 0.92 11.80 -3.17
C VAL A 160 0.02 13.01 -3.40
N GLY A 161 -0.18 13.86 -2.39
CA GLY A 161 -0.92 15.11 -2.53
C GLY A 161 -0.28 16.05 -3.55
N THR A 162 1.05 16.16 -3.52
CA THR A 162 1.82 16.94 -4.50
C THR A 162 1.72 16.34 -5.90
N LEU A 163 1.80 15.02 -6.03
CA LEU A 163 1.57 14.29 -7.28
C LEU A 163 0.19 14.61 -7.87
N GLY A 164 -0.86 14.62 -7.04
CA GLY A 164 -2.21 15.00 -7.45
C GLY A 164 -2.29 16.44 -7.96
N MET A 165 -1.57 17.38 -7.33
CA MET A 165 -1.47 18.77 -7.81
C MET A 165 -0.72 18.87 -9.14
N ILE A 166 0.38 18.14 -9.31
CA ILE A 166 1.16 18.08 -10.56
C ILE A 166 0.27 17.57 -11.70
N LEU A 167 -0.40 16.44 -11.47
CA LEU A 167 -1.31 15.85 -12.43
C LEU A 167 -2.48 16.78 -12.76
N LYS A 168 -2.99 17.53 -11.80
CA LYS A 168 -4.11 18.45 -12.07
C LYS A 168 -3.71 19.70 -12.86
N PHE A 169 -2.58 20.33 -12.53
CA PHE A 169 -2.27 21.70 -12.98
C PHE A 169 -1.11 21.81 -13.97
N TYR A 170 -0.16 20.87 -13.97
CA TYR A 170 1.08 21.00 -14.74
C TYR A 170 1.03 20.14 -16.00
N ILE A 171 0.29 20.62 -17.00
CA ILE A 171 0.22 20.03 -18.35
C ILE A 171 1.43 20.51 -19.14
N THR A 172 2.17 19.57 -19.75
CA THR A 172 3.11 19.91 -20.82
C THR A 172 2.28 20.11 -22.09
N GLN A 173 2.31 21.33 -22.64
CA GLN A 173 1.85 21.55 -24.01
C GLN A 173 2.87 20.85 -24.89
N GLY A 174 2.48 19.70 -25.46
CA GLY A 174 3.27 19.02 -26.49
C GLY A 174 3.46 19.91 -27.69
#